data_AF-A0AA41SHU1-F1
#
_entry.id   AF-A0AA41SHU1-F1
#
_cell.length_a   1.000
_cell.length_b   1.000
_cell.length_c   1.000
_cell.angle_alpha   90.00
_cell.angle_beta   90.00
_cell.angle_gamma   90.00
#
_symmetry.space_group_name_H-M   'P 1'
#
loop_
_entity.id
_entity.type
_entity.pdbx_description
1 polymer ?
#
loop_
_entity_poly.entity_id
_entity_poly.type
_entity_poly.pdbx_seq_one_letter_code
_entity_poly.pdbx_strand_id
1 'polypeptide(L)'
;MGDDDMFSSDLTDDQLKTRLGHMSQTPCQVIFSMADEYVPEYVDKKALVERLCKAMGGAEKVEIEWGNHSLSNRIQEAVQAIVDFVKTEGPKGWDDPWH
;
A
#
# COMPACT_ATOMS: atom_id res chain seq x y z
N MET A 1 -17.03 12.83 -10.11
CA MET A 1 -15.97 12.12 -9.38
C MET A 1 -15.75 12.88 -8.10
N GLY A 2 -15.93 12.21 -6.97
CA GLY A 2 -15.76 12.85 -5.67
C GLY A 2 -14.29 13.21 -5.49
N ASP A 3 -14.00 14.22 -4.67
CA ASP A 3 -12.61 14.52 -4.30
C ASP A 3 -11.96 13.33 -3.56
N ASP A 4 -12.79 12.43 -3.01
CA ASP A 4 -12.46 11.22 -2.27
C ASP A 4 -12.01 10.03 -3.14
N ASP A 5 -12.16 10.10 -4.48
CA ASP A 5 -11.73 9.03 -5.39
C ASP A 5 -10.20 9.06 -5.58
N MET A 6 -9.44 8.57 -4.59
CA MET A 6 -7.96 8.59 -4.62
C MET A 6 -7.33 7.31 -5.15
N PHE A 7 -8.03 6.17 -5.07
CA PHE A 7 -7.45 4.83 -5.30
C PHE A 7 -8.22 3.98 -6.31
N SER A 8 -9.20 4.58 -7.00
CA SER A 8 -10.09 3.85 -7.90
C SER A 8 -9.34 3.29 -9.11
N SER A 9 -9.68 2.07 -9.51
CA SER A 9 -9.04 1.37 -10.63
C SER A 9 -9.27 2.04 -11.98
N ASP A 10 -10.36 2.80 -12.10
CA ASP A 10 -10.75 3.57 -13.29
C ASP A 10 -9.91 4.84 -13.50
N LEU A 11 -9.13 5.27 -12.51
CA LEU A 11 -8.23 6.42 -12.66
C LEU A 11 -7.11 6.08 -13.64
N THR A 12 -6.75 7.00 -14.51
CA THR A 12 -5.58 6.83 -15.40
C THR A 12 -4.27 7.01 -14.63
N ASP A 13 -3.16 6.53 -15.20
CA ASP A 13 -1.83 6.68 -14.58
C ASP A 13 -1.47 8.16 -14.32
N ASP A 14 -1.85 9.07 -15.24
CA ASP A 14 -1.64 10.51 -15.07
C ASP A 14 -2.51 11.11 -13.95
N GLN A 15 -3.75 10.64 -13.80
CA GLN A 15 -4.63 11.05 -12.69
C GLN A 15 -4.09 10.54 -11.36
N LEU A 16 -3.64 9.28 -11.29
CA LEU A 16 -3.00 8.71 -10.10
C LEU A 16 -1.74 9.49 -9.75
N LYS A 17 -0.89 9.83 -10.73
CA LYS A 17 0.32 10.62 -10.51
C LYS A 17 0.02 12.04 -10.04
N THR A 18 -1.03 12.67 -10.57
CA THR A 18 -1.47 14.00 -10.11
C THR A 18 -1.94 13.97 -8.67
N ARG A 19 -2.65 12.91 -8.27
CA ARG A 19 -3.19 12.75 -6.92
C ARG A 19 -2.14 12.28 -5.91
N LEU A 20 -1.33 11.28 -6.24
CA LEU A 20 -0.44 10.58 -5.30
C LEU A 20 1.05 10.93 -5.49
N GLY A 21 1.41 11.62 -6.58
CA GLY A 21 2.81 11.89 -6.91
C GLY A 21 3.54 12.75 -5.87
N HIS A 22 2.81 13.53 -5.07
CA HIS A 22 3.39 14.29 -3.97
C HIS A 22 3.99 13.38 -2.87
N MET A 23 3.54 12.13 -2.77
CA MET A 23 4.06 11.14 -1.81
C MET A 23 5.43 10.57 -2.22
N SER A 24 5.87 10.77 -3.47
CA SER A 24 7.16 10.26 -3.97
C SER A 24 8.41 10.77 -3.24
N GLN A 25 8.27 11.82 -2.43
CA GLN A 25 9.36 12.38 -1.64
C GLN A 25 9.47 11.76 -0.24
N THR A 26 8.55 10.87 0.13
CA THR A 26 8.50 10.22 1.44
C THR A 26 8.48 8.71 1.24
N PRO A 27 9.22 7.92 2.04
CA PRO A 27 9.06 6.46 2.02
C PRO A 27 7.58 6.11 2.25
N CYS A 28 7.01 5.37 1.30
CA CYS A 28 5.61 4.94 1.36
C CYS A 28 5.52 3.42 1.21
N GLN A 29 4.57 2.81 1.92
CA GLN A 29 4.21 1.41 1.78
C GLN A 29 2.70 1.31 1.45
N VAL A 30 2.36 0.44 0.50
CA VAL A 30 1.00 0.09 0.12
C VAL A 30 0.73 -1.34 0.58
N ILE A 31 -0.13 -1.49 1.58
CA ILE A 31 -0.59 -2.79 2.07
C ILE A 31 -1.98 -3.05 1.50
N PHE A 32 -2.16 -4.13 0.75
CA PHE A 32 -3.40 -4.43 0.06
C PHE A 32 -4.00 -5.78 0.48
N SER A 33 -5.27 -5.77 0.85
CA SER A 33 -6.11 -6.93 1.15
C SER A 33 -6.56 -7.62 -0.15
N MET A 34 -5.91 -8.72 -0.53
CA MET A 34 -6.24 -9.39 -1.80
C MET A 34 -7.58 -10.12 -1.76
N ALA A 35 -8.09 -10.47 -0.58
CA ALA A 35 -9.42 -11.04 -0.37
C ALA A 35 -10.44 -9.99 0.13
N ASP A 36 -10.24 -8.71 -0.20
CA ASP A 36 -11.21 -7.66 0.10
C ASP A 36 -12.54 -7.90 -0.61
N GLU A 37 -13.62 -7.95 0.18
CA GLU A 37 -15.00 -8.24 -0.25
C GLU A 37 -15.68 -7.04 -0.93
N TYR A 38 -15.16 -5.82 -0.72
CA TYR A 38 -15.69 -4.60 -1.33
C TYR A 38 -15.01 -4.28 -2.66
N VAL A 39 -13.89 -4.95 -2.97
CA VAL A 39 -13.22 -4.80 -4.26
C VAL A 39 -13.84 -5.80 -5.24
N PRO A 40 -14.49 -5.32 -6.32
CA PRO A 40 -15.13 -6.20 -7.29
C PRO A 40 -14.15 -7.19 -7.93
N GLU A 41 -14.61 -8.42 -8.22
CA GLU A 41 -13.77 -9.48 -8.82
C GLU A 41 -13.19 -9.12 -10.20
N TYR A 42 -13.84 -8.22 -10.94
CA TYR A 42 -13.36 -7.76 -12.24
C TYR A 42 -12.12 -6.85 -12.15
N VAL A 43 -11.82 -6.32 -10.96
CA VAL A 43 -10.66 -5.45 -10.76
C VAL A 43 -9.40 -6.30 -10.62
N ASP A 44 -8.43 -6.06 -11.48
CA ASP A 44 -7.09 -6.63 -11.31
C ASP A 44 -6.38 -5.96 -10.13
N LYS A 45 -6.51 -6.58 -8.95
CA LYS A 45 -5.92 -6.10 -7.70
C LYS A 45 -4.40 -5.95 -7.80
N LYS A 46 -3.72 -6.86 -8.49
CA LYS A 46 -2.25 -6.83 -8.64
C LYS A 46 -1.82 -5.66 -9.52
N ALA A 47 -2.48 -5.48 -10.67
CA ALA A 47 -2.22 -4.35 -11.55
C ALA A 47 -2.54 -3.02 -10.85
N LEU A 48 -3.62 -2.96 -10.06
CA LEU A 48 -3.96 -1.76 -9.28
C LEU A 48 -2.85 -1.39 -8.28
N VAL A 49 -2.40 -2.34 -7.47
CA VAL A 49 -1.32 -2.12 -6.49
C VAL A 49 -0.04 -1.66 -7.19
N GLU A 50 0.32 -2.27 -8.31
CA GLU A 50 1.50 -1.87 -9.08
C GLU A 50 1.40 -0.43 -9.61
N ARG A 51 0.23 -0.04 -10.13
CA ARG A 51 -0.02 1.32 -10.61
C ARG A 51 0.02 2.35 -9.49
N LEU A 52 -0.53 2.01 -8.32
CA LEU A 52 -0.48 2.85 -7.12
C LEU A 52 0.97 3.06 -6.65
N CYS A 53 1.75 1.99 -6.53
CA CYS A 53 3.15 2.07 -6.13
C CYS A 53 3.97 2.92 -7.10
N LYS A 54 3.73 2.76 -8.42
CA LYS A 54 4.38 3.58 -9.45
C LYS A 54 4.01 5.06 -9.33
N ALA A 55 2.73 5.37 -9.08
CA ALA A 55 2.28 6.74 -8.90
C ALA A 55 2.89 7.42 -7.67
N MET A 56 3.14 6.64 -6.60
CA MET A 56 3.81 7.08 -5.37
C MET A 56 5.34 7.07 -5.45
N GLY A 57 5.93 6.94 -6.65
CA GLY A 57 7.40 6.99 -6.79
C GLY A 57 8.13 5.69 -6.49
N GLY A 58 7.45 4.54 -6.55
CA GLY A 58 8.02 3.23 -6.26
C GLY A 58 7.81 2.78 -4.82
N ALA A 59 6.67 3.12 -4.22
CA ALA A 59 6.29 2.70 -2.87
C ALA A 59 6.40 1.17 -2.71
N GLU A 60 6.81 0.73 -1.52
CA GLU A 60 6.90 -0.69 -1.20
C GLU A 60 5.50 -1.31 -1.21
N LYS A 61 5.34 -2.48 -1.82
CA LYS A 61 4.04 -3.16 -1.88
C LYS A 61 4.04 -4.41 -1.01
N VAL A 62 2.93 -4.59 -0.29
CA VAL A 62 2.64 -5.80 0.47
C VAL A 62 1.25 -6.30 0.10
N GLU A 63 1.19 -7.51 -0.44
CA GLU A 63 -0.04 -8.17 -0.86
C GLU A 63 -0.43 -9.22 0.19
N ILE A 64 -1.50 -8.99 0.94
CA ILE A 64 -2.00 -9.94 1.95
C ILE A 64 -3.07 -10.80 1.28
N GLU A 65 -2.65 -12.01 0.85
CA GLU A 65 -3.42 -12.89 -0.05
C GLU A 65 -4.85 -13.18 0.44
N TRP A 66 -5.03 -13.39 1.75
CA TRP A 66 -6.31 -13.79 2.35
C TRP A 66 -6.84 -12.75 3.34
N GLY A 67 -6.41 -11.51 3.24
CA GLY A 67 -6.86 -10.42 4.10
C GLY A 67 -8.24 -9.91 3.72
N ASN A 68 -9.16 -9.83 4.68
CA ASN A 68 -10.44 -9.12 4.48
C ASN A 68 -10.22 -7.60 4.46
N HIS A 69 -11.29 -6.84 4.20
CA HIS A 69 -11.22 -5.37 4.07
C HIS A 69 -10.53 -4.65 5.24
N SER A 70 -10.73 -5.14 6.46
CA SER A 70 -10.13 -4.56 7.66
C SER A 70 -8.82 -5.23 8.10
N LEU A 71 -8.34 -6.23 7.35
CA LEU A 71 -7.23 -7.12 7.71
C LEU A 71 -7.39 -7.77 9.10
N SER A 72 -8.61 -7.81 9.63
CA SER A 72 -8.90 -8.29 10.99
C SER A 72 -8.66 -9.78 11.15
N ASN A 73 -8.65 -10.54 10.06
CA ASN A 73 -8.27 -11.95 10.00
C ASN A 73 -6.77 -12.17 9.73
N ARG A 74 -6.00 -11.11 9.47
CA ARG A 74 -4.58 -11.13 9.08
C ARG A 74 -3.75 -10.08 9.82
N ILE A 75 -4.14 -9.77 11.05
CA ILE A 75 -3.51 -8.72 11.88
C ILE A 75 -2.00 -8.93 12.01
N GLN A 76 -1.55 -10.17 12.26
CA GLN A 76 -0.12 -10.46 12.43
C GLN A 76 0.69 -10.12 11.17
N GLU A 77 0.18 -10.49 9.99
CA GLU A 77 0.83 -10.22 8.70
C GLU A 77 0.88 -8.70 8.43
N ALA A 78 -0.22 -8.00 8.70
CA ALA A 78 -0.30 -6.55 8.55
C ALA A 78 0.65 -5.80 9.51
N VAL A 79 0.67 -6.18 10.79
CA VAL A 79 1.57 -5.58 11.79
C VAL A 79 3.03 -5.84 11.43
N GLN A 80 3.36 -7.08 11.03
CA GLN A 80 4.74 -7.42 10.65
C GLN A 80 5.21 -6.59 9.47
N ALA A 81 4.37 -6.44 8.43
CA ALA A 81 4.68 -5.62 7.27
C ALA A 81 4.96 -4.15 7.62
N ILE A 82 4.17 -3.57 8.52
CA ILE A 82 4.37 -2.19 9.01
C ILE A 82 5.68 -2.08 9.81
N VAL A 83 5.93 -3.04 10.71
CA VAL A 83 7.14 -3.05 11.55
C VAL A 83 8.39 -3.18 10.67
N ASP A 84 8.37 -4.08 9.70
CA ASP A 84 9.50 -4.30 8.79
C ASP A 84 9.80 -3.02 7.99
N PHE A 85 8.76 -2.37 7.46
CA PHE A 85 8.89 -1.10 6.74
C PHE A 85 9.49 0.03 7.58
N VAL A 86 9.00 0.20 8.82
CA VAL A 86 9.52 1.21 9.74
C VAL A 86 10.97 0.90 10.12
N LYS A 87 11.33 -0.37 10.27
CA LYS A 87 12.70 -0.80 10.58
C LYS A 87 13.67 -0.60 9.42
N THR A 88 13.22 -0.75 8.17
CA THR A 88 14.09 -0.54 6.99
C THR A 88 14.70 0.86 6.94
N GLU A 89 13.92 1.87 7.36
CA GLU A 89 14.31 3.29 7.41
C GLU A 89 14.77 3.74 8.81
N GLY A 90 14.76 2.85 9.81
CA GLY A 90 15.18 3.14 11.19
C GLY A 90 16.69 3.10 11.39
N PRO A 91 17.21 3.65 12.52
CA PRO A 91 18.62 3.52 12.88
C PRO A 91 19.00 2.03 12.99
N LYS A 92 20.10 1.64 12.34
CA LYS A 92 20.61 0.26 12.38
C LYS A 92 21.77 0.16 13.38
N GLY A 93 21.83 -0.92 14.14
CA GLY A 93 22.95 -1.20 15.05
C GLY A 93 22.69 -0.73 16.49
N TRP A 94 23.65 -0.03 17.09
CA TRP A 94 23.61 0.34 18.52
C TRP A 94 22.48 1.31 18.89
N ASP A 95 21.96 2.05 17.92
CA ASP A 95 20.85 3.01 18.07
C ASP A 95 19.48 2.41 17.71
N ASP A 96 19.38 1.08 17.52
CA ASP A 96 18.09 0.41 17.24
C ASP A 96 17.27 0.26 18.53
N PRO A 97 16.13 0.95 18.69
CA PRO A 97 15.29 0.85 19.89
C PRO A 97 14.49 -0.46 19.97
N TRP A 98 14.58 -1.31 18.96
CA TRP A 98 13.85 -2.58 18.87
C TRP A 98 14.70 -3.80 19.20
N HIS A 99 15.95 -3.60 19.65
CA HIS A 99 16.95 -4.63 19.92
C HIS A 99 17.22 -4.87 21.42
#